data_AF-A0AA42MYI6-F1
#
_entry.id   AF-A0AA42MYI6-F1
#
_cell.length_a   1.000
_cell.length_b   1.000
_cell.length_c   1.000
_cell.angle_alpha   90.00
_cell.angle_beta   90.00
_cell.angle_gamma   90.00
#
_symmetry.space_group_name_H-M   'P 1'
#
loop_
_entity.id
_entity.type
_entity.pdbx_description
1 polymer ?
#
loop_
_entity_poly.entity_id
_entity_poly.type
_entity_poly.pdbx_seq_one_letter_code
_entity_poly.pdbx_strand_id
1 'polypeptide(L)'
;MNAAELLEQAQAEGVLLVLDDGRLTWEADREPPGELLEGIRTHRLEIIAALSSAHEATQRAWDWLASVACLLECSPEHLLQHCFLLPDELAMYCNTPPHIAALTISTHPDWHHKFDRTARVLELFPKVSISVSTETAEFREQYAQAREGGLAAAHSSPTWRAARDALHRHAYGNCPHCFPPKGRYCAVGAELLARYDYETSALETHHE
;
A
#
# COMPACT_ATOMS: atom_id res chain seq x y z
N MET A 1 2.15 -27.74 -28.56
CA MET A 1 3.37 -27.17 -28.00
C MET A 1 3.36 -25.68 -28.30
N ASN A 2 3.06 -24.87 -27.29
CA ASN A 2 3.06 -23.41 -27.35
C ASN A 2 4.24 -22.85 -26.53
N ALA A 3 4.44 -21.53 -26.55
CA ALA A 3 5.54 -20.90 -25.82
C ALA A 3 5.52 -21.15 -24.31
N ALA A 4 4.35 -21.23 -23.67
CA ALA A 4 4.23 -21.48 -22.24
C ALA A 4 4.61 -22.92 -21.88
N GLU A 5 4.15 -23.90 -22.65
CA GLU A 5 4.50 -25.31 -22.50
C GLU A 5 6.02 -25.53 -22.67
N LEU A 6 6.67 -24.78 -23.58
CA LEU A 6 8.12 -24.82 -23.75
C LEU A 6 8.90 -24.17 -22.60
N LEU A 7 8.37 -23.09 -22.00
CA LEU A 7 8.97 -22.46 -20.83
C LEU A 7 8.90 -23.38 -19.61
N GLU A 8 7.75 -24.04 -19.40
CA GLU A 8 7.58 -25.04 -18.33
C GLU A 8 8.49 -26.26 -18.53
N GLN A 9 8.58 -26.77 -19.77
CA GLN A 9 9.48 -27.88 -20.09
C GLN A 9 10.96 -27.50 -19.92
N ALA A 10 11.35 -26.29 -20.34
CA ALA A 10 12.71 -25.80 -20.14
C ALA A 10 13.06 -25.72 -18.64
N GLN A 11 12.15 -25.19 -17.83
CA GLN A 11 12.35 -25.11 -16.37
C GLN A 11 12.45 -26.50 -15.73
N ALA A 12 11.63 -27.47 -16.16
CA ALA A 12 11.71 -28.85 -15.70
C ALA A 12 13.04 -29.54 -16.05
N GLU A 13 13.67 -29.13 -17.16
CA GLU A 13 14.99 -29.59 -17.60
C GLU A 13 16.15 -28.81 -16.95
N GLY A 14 15.87 -27.85 -16.07
CA GLY A 14 16.87 -26.99 -15.44
C GLY A 14 17.47 -25.94 -16.38
N VAL A 15 16.74 -25.60 -17.45
CA VAL A 15 17.12 -24.59 -18.44
C VAL A 15 16.25 -23.36 -18.24
N LEU A 16 16.87 -22.24 -17.86
CA LEU A 16 16.19 -20.96 -17.78
C LEU A 16 16.35 -20.21 -19.10
N LEU A 17 15.25 -19.92 -19.78
CA LEU A 17 15.25 -19.07 -20.97
C LEU A 17 15.22 -17.60 -20.56
N VAL A 18 16.14 -16.81 -21.10
CA VAL A 18 16.33 -15.40 -20.74
C VAL A 18 16.36 -14.54 -21.99
N LEU A 19 15.99 -13.26 -21.85
CA LEU A 19 16.20 -12.26 -22.88
C LEU A 19 17.39 -11.40 -22.51
N ASP A 20 18.41 -11.40 -23.36
CA ASP A 20 19.56 -10.48 -23.29
C ASP A 20 19.59 -9.61 -24.55
N ASP A 21 19.45 -8.30 -24.38
CA ASP A 21 19.35 -7.32 -25.48
C ASP A 21 18.35 -7.72 -26.59
N GLY A 22 17.18 -8.25 -26.18
CA GLY A 22 16.13 -8.72 -27.10
C GLY A 22 16.47 -10.03 -27.85
N ARG A 23 17.57 -10.70 -27.48
CA ARG A 23 17.93 -12.03 -27.98
C ARG A 23 17.59 -13.08 -26.93
N LEU A 24 16.95 -14.15 -27.40
CA LEU A 24 16.70 -15.32 -26.57
C LEU A 24 18.02 -16.06 -26.31
N THR A 25 18.39 -16.13 -25.05
CA THR A 25 19.53 -16.87 -24.50
C THR A 25 19.03 -17.86 -23.46
N TRP A 26 19.91 -18.70 -22.93
CA TRP A 26 19.56 -19.62 -21.86
C TRP A 26 20.70 -19.76 -20.85
N GLU A 27 20.32 -20.00 -19.60
CA GLU A 27 21.21 -20.37 -18.50
C GLU A 27 20.88 -21.79 -18.06
N ALA A 28 21.89 -22.67 -18.02
CA ALA A 28 21.73 -24.04 -17.60
C ALA A 28 23.08 -24.65 -17.20
N ASP A 29 23.08 -25.56 -16.22
CA ASP A 29 24.26 -26.35 -15.84
C ASP A 29 24.66 -27.37 -16.92
N ARG A 30 23.73 -27.69 -17.83
CA ARG A 30 23.90 -28.68 -18.90
C ARG A 30 23.28 -28.19 -20.20
N GLU A 31 23.79 -28.69 -21.33
CA GLU A 31 23.24 -28.36 -22.63
C GLU A 31 21.76 -28.80 -22.74
N PRO A 32 20.86 -27.95 -23.27
CA PRO A 32 19.45 -28.30 -23.41
C PRO A 32 19.27 -29.51 -24.35
N PRO A 33 18.31 -30.42 -24.08
CA PRO A 33 18.03 -31.55 -24.96
C PRO A 33 17.70 -31.10 -26.39
N GLY A 34 18.09 -31.90 -27.39
CA GLY A 34 17.88 -31.54 -28.81
C GLY A 34 16.43 -31.29 -29.19
N GLU A 35 15.49 -32.04 -28.61
CA GLU A 35 14.05 -31.83 -28.81
C GLU A 35 13.58 -30.47 -28.26
N LEU A 36 14.12 -30.04 -27.11
CA LEU A 36 13.83 -28.74 -26.53
C LEU A 36 14.40 -27.61 -27.39
N LEU A 37 15.62 -27.77 -27.93
CA LEU A 37 16.22 -26.78 -28.84
C LEU A 37 15.42 -26.62 -30.14
N GLU A 38 14.93 -27.71 -30.73
CA GLU A 38 14.08 -27.64 -31.93
C GLU A 38 12.72 -26.99 -31.63
N GLY A 39 12.14 -27.27 -30.45
CA GLY A 39 10.96 -26.56 -29.95
C GLY A 39 11.21 -25.05 -29.79
N ILE A 40 12.31 -24.66 -29.15
CA ILE A 40 12.70 -23.26 -28.94
C ILE A 40 12.92 -22.55 -30.30
N ARG A 41 13.57 -23.20 -31.26
CA ARG A 41 13.77 -22.63 -32.61
C ARG A 41 12.45 -22.39 -33.33
N THR A 42 11.55 -23.36 -33.26
CA THR A 42 10.24 -23.31 -33.94
C THR A 42 9.36 -22.20 -33.38
N HIS A 43 9.33 -22.02 -32.05
CA HIS A 43 8.46 -21.06 -31.36
C HIS A 43 9.20 -19.80 -30.87
N ARG A 44 10.39 -19.51 -31.42
CA ARG A 44 11.29 -18.46 -30.93
C ARG A 44 10.62 -17.10 -30.74
N LEU A 45 9.84 -16.65 -31.72
CA LEU A 45 9.19 -15.33 -31.66
C LEU A 45 8.08 -15.28 -30.59
N GLU A 46 7.33 -16.36 -30.42
CA GLU A 46 6.29 -16.47 -29.39
C GLU A 46 6.91 -16.49 -27.98
N ILE A 47 8.04 -17.18 -27.80
CA ILE A 47 8.79 -17.20 -26.53
C ILE A 47 9.32 -15.80 -26.21
N ILE A 48 9.92 -15.11 -27.19
CA ILE A 48 10.40 -13.73 -27.00
C ILE A 48 9.23 -12.82 -26.59
N ALA A 49 8.10 -12.90 -27.29
CA ALA A 49 6.93 -12.08 -26.96
C ALA A 49 6.39 -12.36 -25.55
N ALA A 50 6.34 -13.64 -25.15
CA ALA A 50 5.90 -14.03 -23.82
C ALA A 50 6.84 -13.52 -22.71
N LEU A 51 8.15 -13.69 -22.89
CA LEU A 51 9.17 -13.21 -21.96
C LEU A 51 9.19 -11.68 -21.86
N SER A 52 9.07 -10.96 -22.98
CA SER A 52 8.98 -9.49 -22.97
C SER A 52 7.72 -9.02 -22.26
N SER A 53 6.56 -9.62 -22.54
CA SER A 53 5.30 -9.29 -21.87
C SER A 53 5.37 -9.53 -20.36
N ALA A 54 5.97 -10.64 -19.93
CA ALA A 54 6.19 -10.94 -18.52
C ALA A 54 7.13 -9.91 -17.87
N HIS A 55 8.23 -9.56 -18.54
CA HIS A 55 9.16 -8.53 -18.06
C HIS A 55 8.49 -7.16 -17.93
N GLU A 56 7.69 -6.73 -18.91
CA GLU A 56 6.91 -5.48 -18.84
C GLU A 56 5.90 -5.49 -17.69
N ALA A 57 5.23 -6.63 -17.44
CA ALA A 57 4.32 -6.77 -16.32
C ALA A 57 5.05 -6.66 -14.97
N THR A 58 6.20 -7.32 -14.83
CA THR A 58 7.06 -7.21 -13.64
C THR A 58 7.58 -5.79 -13.43
N GLN A 59 8.06 -5.12 -14.48
CA GLN A 59 8.53 -3.75 -14.40
C GLN A 59 7.41 -2.79 -13.99
N ARG A 60 6.23 -2.93 -14.58
CA ARG A 60 5.05 -2.14 -14.21
C ARG A 60 4.67 -2.32 -12.75
N ALA A 61 4.74 -3.55 -12.24
CA ALA A 61 4.48 -3.85 -10.84
C ALA A 61 5.52 -3.19 -9.91
N TRP A 62 6.79 -3.19 -10.30
CA TRP A 62 7.86 -2.50 -9.57
C TRP A 62 7.72 -0.99 -9.59
N ASP A 63 7.43 -0.38 -10.73
CA ASP A 63 7.21 1.07 -10.84
C ASP A 63 6.00 1.53 -10.00
N TRP A 64 4.95 0.70 -9.99
CA TRP A 64 3.80 0.90 -9.12
C TRP A 64 4.18 0.81 -7.65
N LEU A 65 4.93 -0.22 -7.24
CA LEU A 65 5.39 -0.41 -5.87
C LEU A 65 6.27 0.76 -5.41
N ALA A 66 7.16 1.25 -6.28
CA ALA A 66 7.99 2.43 -6.03
C ALA A 66 7.14 3.69 -5.83
N SER A 67 6.06 3.84 -6.58
CA SER A 67 5.12 4.95 -6.41
C SER A 67 4.39 4.88 -5.07
N VAL A 68 3.94 3.69 -4.66
CA VAL A 68 3.31 3.47 -3.34
C VAL A 68 4.31 3.75 -2.22
N ALA A 69 5.53 3.22 -2.32
CA ALA A 69 6.59 3.44 -1.34
C ALA A 69 6.93 4.92 -1.19
N CYS A 70 6.99 5.67 -2.29
CA CYS A 70 7.21 7.12 -2.29
C CYS A 70 6.12 7.88 -1.51
N LEU A 71 4.84 7.52 -1.73
CA LEU A 71 3.70 8.13 -1.00
C LEU A 71 3.69 7.78 0.49
N LEU A 72 4.22 6.62 0.84
CA LEU A 72 4.39 6.14 2.20
C LEU A 72 5.73 6.58 2.83
N GLU A 73 6.51 7.37 2.09
CA GLU A 73 7.84 7.85 2.46
C GLU A 73 8.82 6.74 2.86
N CYS A 74 8.71 5.54 2.26
CA CYS A 74 9.54 4.36 2.55
C CYS A 74 10.18 3.78 1.27
N SER A 75 10.81 2.59 1.37
CA SER A 75 11.38 1.87 0.22
C SER A 75 10.48 0.71 -0.23
N PRO A 76 10.49 0.33 -1.52
CA PRO A 76 9.78 -0.85 -2.02
C PRO A 76 10.09 -2.12 -1.23
N GLU A 77 11.35 -2.33 -0.87
CA GLU A 77 11.82 -3.51 -0.13
C GLU A 77 11.23 -3.54 1.29
N HIS A 78 11.04 -2.38 1.92
CA HIS A 78 10.41 -2.28 3.23
C HIS A 78 8.97 -2.78 3.20
N LEU A 79 8.21 -2.47 2.14
CA LEU A 79 6.84 -2.94 1.97
C LEU A 79 6.75 -4.46 1.83
N LEU A 80 7.74 -5.08 1.17
CA LEU A 80 7.82 -6.53 0.99
C LEU A 80 8.32 -7.23 2.26
N GLN A 81 9.36 -6.71 2.92
CA GLN A 81 9.98 -7.31 4.11
C GLN A 81 9.03 -7.36 5.31
N HIS A 82 8.17 -6.36 5.44
CA HIS A 82 7.18 -6.28 6.51
C HIS A 82 5.82 -6.85 6.12
N CYS A 83 5.73 -7.52 4.97
CA CYS A 83 4.54 -8.19 4.47
C CYS A 83 3.30 -7.29 4.33
N PHE A 84 3.50 -5.99 4.09
CA PHE A 84 2.39 -5.07 3.76
C PHE A 84 1.86 -5.30 2.34
N LEU A 85 2.72 -5.84 1.47
CA LEU A 85 2.40 -6.35 0.14
C LEU A 85 3.19 -7.64 -0.09
N LEU A 86 2.53 -8.70 -0.54
CA LEU A 86 3.23 -9.93 -0.93
C LEU A 86 3.71 -9.83 -2.39
N PRO A 87 4.89 -10.38 -2.73
CA PRO A 87 5.41 -10.38 -4.10
C PRO A 87 4.42 -10.94 -5.13
N ASP A 88 3.71 -12.01 -4.78
CA ASP A 88 2.76 -12.69 -5.68
C ASP A 88 1.47 -11.88 -5.88
N GLU A 89 1.17 -10.93 -4.99
CA GLU A 89 0.00 -10.08 -5.07
C GLU A 89 0.26 -8.78 -5.85
N LEU A 90 1.53 -8.44 -6.10
CA LEU A 90 1.91 -7.20 -6.82
C LEU A 90 1.25 -7.11 -8.20
N ALA A 91 1.18 -8.23 -8.92
CA ALA A 91 0.54 -8.28 -10.24
C ALA A 91 -0.97 -7.99 -10.18
N MET A 92 -1.62 -8.29 -9.06
CA MET A 92 -3.04 -8.00 -8.84
C MET A 92 -3.24 -6.53 -8.46
N TYR A 93 -2.38 -5.99 -7.59
CA TYR A 93 -2.51 -4.64 -7.07
C TYR A 93 -1.96 -3.55 -7.98
N CYS A 94 -1.08 -3.87 -8.95
CA CYS A 94 -0.46 -2.87 -9.83
C CYS A 94 -1.45 -2.09 -10.72
N ASN A 95 -2.69 -2.59 -10.87
CA ASN A 95 -3.77 -1.88 -11.56
C ASN A 95 -4.54 -0.90 -10.66
N THR A 96 -4.29 -0.94 -9.35
CA THR A 96 -4.90 -0.02 -8.38
C THR A 96 -4.15 1.32 -8.41
N PRO A 97 -4.82 2.48 -8.32
CA PRO A 97 -4.10 3.75 -8.21
C PRO A 97 -3.17 3.77 -6.99
N PRO A 98 -1.88 4.16 -7.11
CA PRO A 98 -0.90 4.08 -6.01
C PRO A 98 -1.33 4.78 -4.73
N HIS A 99 -2.06 5.89 -4.82
CA HIS A 99 -2.56 6.64 -3.66
C HIS A 99 -3.63 5.89 -2.87
N ILE A 100 -4.44 5.06 -3.52
CA ILE A 100 -5.43 4.21 -2.83
C ILE A 100 -4.71 3.09 -2.08
N ALA A 101 -3.71 2.46 -2.70
CA ALA A 101 -2.93 1.42 -2.05
C ALA A 101 -2.13 1.98 -0.86
N ALA A 102 -1.49 3.13 -1.03
CA ALA A 102 -0.81 3.84 0.06
C ALA A 102 -1.76 4.19 1.20
N LEU A 103 -2.97 4.68 0.89
CA LEU A 103 -3.98 4.97 1.91
C LEU A 103 -4.35 3.70 2.70
N THR A 104 -4.66 2.59 2.01
CA THR A 104 -4.98 1.31 2.64
C THR A 104 -3.85 0.83 3.56
N ILE A 105 -2.60 0.85 3.08
CA ILE A 105 -1.43 0.45 3.86
C ILE A 105 -1.23 1.38 5.07
N SER A 106 -1.41 2.69 4.90
CA SER A 106 -1.24 3.68 5.98
C SER A 106 -2.26 3.53 7.12
N THR A 107 -3.40 2.87 6.84
CA THR A 107 -4.42 2.56 7.85
C THR A 107 -4.20 1.23 8.56
N HIS A 108 -3.17 0.47 8.17
CA HIS A 108 -2.85 -0.81 8.80
C HIS A 108 -2.38 -0.59 10.25
N PRO A 109 -2.84 -1.39 11.24
CA PRO A 109 -2.50 -1.20 12.65
C PRO A 109 -0.99 -1.27 12.93
N ASP A 110 -0.26 -2.07 12.15
CA ASP A 110 1.19 -2.22 12.24
C ASP A 110 1.96 -1.16 11.42
N TRP A 111 1.25 -0.28 10.69
CA TRP A 111 1.85 0.84 9.99
C TRP A 111 2.22 1.94 10.99
N HIS A 112 3.43 1.84 11.55
CA HIS A 112 4.00 2.88 12.38
C HIS A 112 4.69 3.90 11.48
N HIS A 113 4.29 5.17 11.52
CA HIS A 113 5.04 6.30 10.96
C HIS A 113 6.46 6.31 11.59
N LYS A 114 7.39 5.56 10.99
CA LYS A 114 8.79 5.44 11.44
C LYS A 114 9.76 6.15 10.51
N PHE A 115 9.29 7.14 9.75
CA PHE A 115 10.18 8.18 9.27
C PHE A 115 10.16 9.34 10.26
N ASP A 116 11.10 9.21 11.19
CA ASP A 116 11.52 10.24 12.13
C ASP A 116 12.00 11.46 11.32
N ARG A 117 11.06 12.37 11.03
CA ARG A 117 11.30 13.66 10.35
C ARG A 117 12.50 14.41 10.93
N THR A 118 12.80 14.16 12.19
CA THR A 118 13.87 14.76 12.98
C THR A 118 15.26 14.35 12.47
N ALA A 119 15.48 13.09 12.07
CA ALA A 119 16.80 12.61 11.67
C ALA A 119 17.27 13.23 10.33
N ARG A 120 16.39 13.31 9.34
CA ARG A 120 16.74 13.82 8.00
C ARG A 120 16.88 15.34 7.95
N VAL A 121 16.15 16.09 8.79
CA VAL A 121 16.29 17.55 8.91
C VAL A 121 17.58 17.93 9.65
N LEU A 122 17.99 17.16 10.66
CA LEU A 122 19.26 17.37 11.36
C LEU A 122 20.49 17.06 10.48
N GLU A 123 20.40 16.06 9.60
CA GLU A 123 21.47 15.73 8.65
C GLU A 123 21.60 16.75 7.50
N LEU A 124 20.48 17.28 7.00
CA LEU A 124 20.49 18.24 5.88
C LEU A 124 20.72 19.69 6.32
N PHE A 125 20.44 20.03 7.59
CA PHE A 125 20.53 21.40 8.09
C PHE A 125 21.13 21.48 9.51
N PRO A 126 22.45 21.29 9.68
CA PRO A 126 23.12 21.26 10.99
C PRO A 126 23.09 22.58 11.78
N LYS A 127 22.43 23.63 11.27
CA LYS A 127 22.30 24.95 11.90
C LYS A 127 20.86 25.42 12.10
N VAL A 128 19.86 24.62 11.78
CA VAL A 128 18.48 25.00 12.11
C VAL A 128 18.19 24.48 13.51
N SER A 129 18.32 25.36 14.49
CA SER A 129 17.75 25.16 15.83
C SER A 129 16.23 25.21 15.71
N ILE A 130 15.62 24.09 15.32
CA ILE A 130 14.18 23.88 15.49
C ILE A 130 13.98 23.62 16.97
N SER A 131 13.48 24.62 17.68
CA SER A 131 12.87 24.41 18.98
C SER A 131 11.69 23.46 18.75
N VAL A 132 11.86 22.19 19.12
CA VAL A 132 10.76 21.24 19.25
C VAL A 132 9.87 21.81 20.35
N SER A 133 8.82 22.53 19.94
CA SER A 133 7.85 23.06 20.87
C SER A 133 7.26 21.92 21.69
N THR A 134 7.30 22.12 23.00
CA THR A 134 6.75 21.32 24.09
C THR A 134 5.29 20.88 23.89
N GLU A 135 4.57 21.50 22.94
CA GLU A 135 3.19 21.18 22.55
C GLU A 135 2.97 19.71 22.12
N THR A 136 3.97 19.04 21.52
CA THR A 136 3.79 17.64 21.07
C THR A 136 3.89 16.62 22.20
N ALA A 137 4.60 16.94 23.28
CA ALA A 137 4.66 16.11 24.48
C ALA A 137 3.39 16.29 25.31
N GLU A 138 2.95 17.54 25.50
CA GLU A 138 1.69 17.87 26.19
C GLU A 138 0.46 17.28 25.47
N PHE A 139 0.43 17.31 24.13
CA PHE A 139 -0.65 16.72 23.34
C PHE A 139 -0.71 15.19 23.44
N ARG A 140 0.45 14.50 23.50
CA ARG A 140 0.52 13.04 23.70
C ARG A 140 0.12 12.64 25.11
N GLU A 141 0.50 13.44 26.10
CA GLU A 141 0.16 13.20 27.50
C GLU A 141 -1.33 13.44 27.76
N GLN A 142 -1.93 14.45 27.12
CA GLN A 142 -3.39 14.65 27.09
C GLN A 142 -4.15 13.46 26.51
N TYR A 143 -3.68 12.88 25.40
CA TYR A 143 -4.31 11.72 24.78
C TYR A 143 -4.12 10.42 25.58
N ALA A 144 -2.97 10.27 26.23
CA ALA A 144 -2.71 9.13 27.12
C ALA A 144 -3.60 9.19 28.38
N GLN A 145 -3.74 10.37 28.98
CA GLN A 145 -4.65 10.60 30.10
C GLN A 145 -6.13 10.42 29.70
N ALA A 146 -6.54 10.86 28.51
CA ALA A 146 -7.88 10.62 27.97
C ALA A 146 -8.18 9.12 27.78
N ARG A 147 -7.18 8.33 27.40
CA ARG A 147 -7.29 6.88 27.22
C ARG A 147 -7.41 6.12 28.54
N GLU A 148 -6.79 6.61 29.61
CA GLU A 148 -6.86 6.02 30.96
C GLU A 148 -8.10 6.52 31.74
N GLY A 149 -8.66 7.68 31.40
CA GLY A 149 -9.80 8.33 32.08
C GLY A 149 -11.21 7.88 31.69
N GLY A 150 -11.38 6.78 30.94
CA GLY A 150 -12.72 6.20 30.68
C GLY A 150 -13.25 6.28 29.23
N LEU A 151 -12.52 6.88 28.27
CA LEU A 151 -12.92 6.88 26.85
C LEU A 151 -13.07 5.47 26.24
N ALA A 152 -12.37 4.47 26.80
CA ALA A 152 -12.44 3.09 26.31
C ALA A 152 -13.87 2.48 26.43
N ALA A 153 -14.63 2.86 27.46
CA ALA A 153 -16.02 2.44 27.61
C ALA A 153 -16.97 3.25 26.71
N ALA A 154 -16.70 4.55 26.52
CA ALA A 154 -17.50 5.44 25.68
C ALA A 154 -17.48 5.06 24.19
N HIS A 155 -16.32 4.70 23.65
CA HIS A 155 -16.16 4.24 22.26
C HIS A 155 -16.78 2.85 21.98
N SER A 156 -17.36 2.22 23.01
CA SER A 156 -18.02 0.91 22.92
C SER A 156 -19.52 1.01 22.59
N SER A 157 -20.14 2.21 22.68
CA SER A 157 -21.57 2.37 22.39
C SER A 157 -21.91 1.92 20.95
N PRO A 158 -22.89 1.01 20.77
CA PRO A 158 -23.30 0.57 19.45
C PRO A 158 -23.85 1.70 18.57
N THR A 159 -24.54 2.68 19.16
CA THR A 159 -25.16 3.80 18.42
C THR A 159 -24.11 4.79 17.92
N TRP A 160 -23.11 5.08 18.75
CA TRP A 160 -21.97 5.91 18.34
C TRP A 160 -21.14 5.24 17.24
N ARG A 161 -20.84 3.93 17.37
CA ARG A 161 -20.13 3.18 16.31
C ARG A 161 -20.92 3.17 15.00
N ALA A 162 -22.23 2.98 15.06
CA ALA A 162 -23.09 3.04 13.87
C ALA A 162 -23.10 4.42 13.21
N ALA A 163 -23.17 5.51 14.00
CA ALA A 163 -23.12 6.88 13.50
C ALA A 163 -21.76 7.21 12.85
N ARG A 164 -20.66 6.84 13.51
CA ARG A 164 -19.30 6.98 12.99
C ARG A 164 -19.13 6.23 11.66
N ASP A 165 -19.50 4.95 11.63
CA ASP A 165 -19.30 4.12 10.44
C ASP A 165 -20.17 4.60 9.28
N ALA A 166 -21.37 5.12 9.54
CA ALA A 166 -22.25 5.71 8.52
C ALA A 166 -21.67 7.00 7.94
N LEU A 167 -21.21 7.93 8.79
CA LEU A 167 -20.50 9.14 8.36
C LEU A 167 -19.25 8.77 7.56
N HIS A 168 -18.46 7.82 8.06
CA HIS A 168 -17.19 7.45 7.45
C HIS A 168 -17.39 6.81 6.08
N ARG A 169 -18.33 5.86 5.97
CA ARG A 169 -18.67 5.22 4.70
C ARG A 169 -19.17 6.23 3.67
N HIS A 170 -19.88 7.26 4.08
CA HIS A 170 -20.39 8.27 3.15
C HIS A 170 -19.33 9.31 2.78
N ALA A 171 -18.79 10.01 3.77
CA ALA A 171 -17.92 11.16 3.59
C ALA A 171 -16.48 10.77 3.18
N TYR A 172 -16.01 9.59 3.56
CA TYR A 172 -14.69 9.06 3.20
C TYR A 172 -14.74 7.89 2.20
N GLY A 173 -15.92 7.32 1.90
CA GLY A 173 -16.03 6.11 1.06
C GLY A 173 -16.06 6.35 -0.44
N ASN A 174 -16.72 7.41 -0.94
CA ASN A 174 -16.63 7.90 -2.34
C ASN A 174 -17.58 9.07 -2.70
N CYS A 175 -18.15 9.81 -1.74
CA CYS A 175 -19.05 10.92 -2.09
C CYS A 175 -18.26 12.08 -2.75
N PRO A 176 -18.51 12.43 -4.03
CA PRO A 176 -17.73 13.46 -4.74
C PRO A 176 -18.00 14.88 -4.21
N HIS A 177 -19.10 15.06 -3.47
CA HIS A 177 -19.52 16.36 -2.93
C HIS A 177 -19.00 16.60 -1.50
N CYS A 178 -18.64 15.55 -0.78
CA CYS A 178 -18.02 15.65 0.54
C CYS A 178 -16.50 15.88 0.39
N PHE A 179 -15.96 16.80 1.18
CA PHE A 179 -14.53 17.00 1.36
C PHE A 179 -14.28 17.38 2.83
N PRO A 180 -14.30 16.37 3.75
CA PRO A 180 -14.13 16.57 5.19
C PRO A 180 -12.87 17.35 5.60
N PRO A 181 -11.71 17.24 4.91
CA PRO A 181 -10.53 18.03 5.26
C PRO A 181 -10.72 19.55 5.16
N LYS A 182 -11.74 20.03 4.44
CA LYS A 182 -12.13 21.47 4.43
C LYS A 182 -13.51 21.70 5.03
N GLY A 183 -14.05 20.74 5.79
CA GLY A 183 -15.37 20.83 6.41
C GLY A 183 -16.53 20.91 5.39
N ARG A 184 -16.32 20.45 4.15
CA ARG A 184 -17.36 20.47 3.12
C ARG A 184 -18.15 19.17 3.16
N TYR A 185 -19.46 19.25 3.30
CA TYR A 185 -20.35 18.08 3.28
C TYR A 185 -21.52 18.34 2.34
N CYS A 186 -21.97 17.30 1.63
CA CYS A 186 -23.27 17.34 0.96
C CYS A 186 -24.39 17.27 2.00
N ALA A 187 -25.66 17.45 1.60
CA ALA A 187 -26.79 17.42 2.54
C ALA A 187 -26.82 16.13 3.40
N VAL A 188 -26.63 14.97 2.76
CA VAL A 188 -26.56 13.66 3.46
C VAL A 188 -25.34 13.59 4.39
N GLY A 189 -24.18 14.07 3.93
CA GLY A 189 -22.98 14.11 4.77
C GLY A 189 -23.12 15.01 5.99
N ALA A 190 -23.83 16.13 5.86
CA ALA A 190 -24.09 17.06 6.97
C ALA A 190 -25.04 16.46 8.01
N GLU A 191 -26.07 15.73 7.56
CA GLU A 191 -26.97 14.99 8.46
C GLU A 191 -26.24 13.89 9.23
N LEU A 192 -25.35 13.16 8.55
CA LEU A 192 -24.51 12.14 9.17
C LEU A 192 -23.50 12.74 10.15
N LEU A 193 -22.94 13.90 9.83
CA LEU A 193 -22.04 14.63 10.74
C LEU A 193 -22.79 15.09 11.99
N ALA A 194 -23.96 15.70 11.83
CA ALA A 194 -24.79 16.10 12.96
C ALA A 194 -25.18 14.92 13.86
N ARG A 195 -25.46 13.75 13.25
CA ARG A 195 -25.72 12.52 14.01
C ARG A 195 -24.48 12.05 14.77
N TYR A 196 -23.31 12.06 14.14
CA TYR A 196 -22.05 11.70 14.78
C TYR A 196 -21.70 12.64 15.95
N ASP A 197 -21.84 13.95 15.76
CA ASP A 197 -21.57 14.96 16.79
C ASP A 197 -22.54 14.83 17.97
N TYR A 198 -23.83 14.55 17.69
CA TYR A 198 -24.82 14.29 18.73
C TYR A 198 -24.45 13.06 19.57
N GLU A 199 -24.14 11.93 18.94
CA GLU A 199 -23.76 10.71 19.66
C GLU A 199 -22.43 10.90 20.41
N THR A 200 -21.50 11.70 19.89
CA THR A 200 -20.23 12.03 20.56
C THR A 200 -20.48 12.87 21.80
N SER A 201 -21.33 13.89 21.70
CA SER A 201 -21.72 14.75 22.84
C SER A 201 -22.51 13.96 23.90
N ALA A 202 -23.34 12.99 23.48
CA ALA A 202 -24.08 12.10 24.37
C ALA A 202 -23.14 11.18 25.17
N LEU A 203 -22.01 10.77 24.59
CA LEU A 203 -20.99 10.01 25.31
C LEU A 203 -20.28 10.88 26.37
N GLU A 204 -19.99 12.13 26.05
CA GLU A 204 -19.34 13.07 26.97
C GLU A 204 -20.24 13.43 28.17
N THR A 205 -21.56 13.52 27.98
CA THR A 205 -22.53 13.83 29.05
C THR A 205 -22.83 12.67 30.00
N HIS A 206 -22.47 11.43 29.65
CA HIS A 206 -22.59 10.27 30.55
C HIS A 206 -21.36 10.08 31.48
N HIS A 207 -20.40 11.02 31.44
CA HIS A 207 -19.16 10.99 32.22
C HIS A 207 -19.10 12.02 33.37
N GLU A 208 -20.17 12.78 33.64
CA GLU A 208 -20.37 13.57 34.87
C GLU A 208 -21.13 12.77 35.95
#